data_AF-A0A972XA45-F1
#
_entry.id   AF-A0A972XA45-F1
#
_cell.length_a   1.000
_cell.length_b   1.000
_cell.length_c   1.000
_cell.angle_alpha   90.00
_cell.angle_beta   90.00
_cell.angle_gamma   90.00
#
_symmetry.space_group_name_H-M   'P 1'
#
loop_
_entity.id
_entity.type
_entity.pdbx_description
1 polymer ?
#
loop_
_entity_poly.entity_id
_entity_poly.type
_entity_poly.pdbx_seq_one_letter_code
_entity_poly.pdbx_strand_id
1 'polypeptide(L)'
;MLLLASPSFLSRLPAPPRPAGVWRVVAAIVAVCATPTILPAAELSPQMIAGFTKYVQPLILNKCGAGACHGGPTSHAPHFQRGDVSGRLDRGLTLTNIRVLTNAIGKSGNPAALIATISSRHPASAGAADLSLTPLTTQERARLELWLNTAVVRSEPEPPRPIAANADASQGTAAALRPTNRFRAMLDAAANPQALPPPTEPQGIFLGKDRD
;
A
#
# COMPACT_ATOMS: atom_id res chain seq x y z
N MET A 1 -36.31 42.46 -24.67
CA MET A 1 -37.39 41.76 -25.40
C MET A 1 -37.61 40.45 -24.67
N LEU A 2 -38.69 40.39 -23.88
CA LEU A 2 -39.09 39.25 -23.05
C LEU A 2 -39.55 38.09 -23.96
N LEU A 3 -39.20 36.85 -23.62
CA LEU A 3 -40.00 35.68 -23.97
C LEU A 3 -39.82 34.61 -22.89
N LEU A 4 -40.79 34.60 -21.97
CA LEU A 4 -41.12 33.53 -21.05
C LEU A 4 -41.73 32.36 -21.84
N ALA A 5 -41.30 31.13 -21.57
CA ALA A 5 -42.10 29.94 -21.89
C ALA A 5 -41.69 28.76 -20.99
N SER A 6 -42.46 28.54 -19.91
CA SER A 6 -42.69 27.20 -19.36
C SER A 6 -43.83 26.55 -20.12
N PRO A 7 -43.81 25.22 -20.26
CA PRO A 7 -44.93 24.51 -19.67
C PRO A 7 -44.54 23.22 -18.93
N SER A 8 -45.24 23.05 -17.83
CA SER A 8 -45.36 21.87 -16.99
C SER A 8 -45.86 20.66 -17.78
N PHE A 9 -45.16 19.53 -17.70
CA PHE A 9 -45.70 18.22 -18.07
C PHE A 9 -45.52 17.25 -16.90
N LEU A 10 -46.51 17.25 -16.01
CA LEU A 10 -46.70 16.22 -14.98
C LEU A 10 -47.46 15.06 -15.62
N SER A 11 -46.73 14.09 -16.17
CA SER A 11 -47.33 12.81 -16.60
C SER A 11 -47.59 11.93 -15.38
N ARG A 12 -48.86 11.91 -14.95
CA ARG A 12 -49.44 10.94 -14.02
C ARG A 12 -49.43 9.55 -14.67
N LEU A 13 -48.64 8.62 -14.16
CA LEU A 13 -48.73 7.20 -14.53
C LEU A 13 -49.70 6.46 -13.61
N PRO A 14 -50.59 5.60 -14.14
CA PRO A 14 -51.46 4.76 -13.35
C PRO A 14 -50.71 3.57 -12.75
N ALA A 15 -51.04 3.21 -11.51
CA ALA A 15 -50.70 1.93 -10.89
C ALA A 15 -51.91 0.98 -10.97
N PRO A 16 -51.85 -0.25 -10.44
CA PRO A 16 -51.01 -1.43 -10.72
C PRO A 16 -51.90 -2.60 -11.22
N PRO A 17 -51.40 -3.85 -11.29
CA PRO A 17 -52.05 -4.83 -10.39
C PRO A 17 -51.04 -5.69 -9.61
N ARG A 18 -51.40 -6.00 -8.36
CA ARG A 18 -50.68 -6.93 -7.49
C ARG A 18 -51.08 -8.36 -7.85
N PRO A 19 -50.14 -9.25 -8.23
CA PRO A 19 -50.44 -10.68 -8.30
C PRO A 19 -50.54 -11.26 -6.89
N ALA A 20 -51.71 -11.83 -6.61
CA ALA A 20 -51.98 -12.63 -5.43
C ALA A 20 -51.44 -14.05 -5.65
N GLY A 21 -50.73 -14.55 -4.63
CA GLY A 21 -50.48 -15.96 -4.40
C GLY A 21 -49.39 -16.57 -5.28
N VAL A 22 -48.37 -17.14 -4.63
CA VAL A 22 -47.97 -18.55 -4.83
C VAL A 22 -46.82 -18.85 -3.87
N TRP A 23 -47.13 -19.72 -2.91
CA TRP A 23 -46.28 -20.74 -2.28
C TRP A 23 -44.93 -20.32 -1.67
N ARG A 24 -44.95 -20.22 -0.34
CA ARG A 24 -43.77 -20.35 0.53
C ARG A 24 -43.22 -21.77 0.43
N VAL A 25 -42.22 -22.00 -0.42
CA VAL A 25 -41.26 -23.08 -0.21
C VAL A 25 -40.08 -22.46 0.54
N VAL A 26 -40.09 -22.59 1.86
CA VAL A 26 -38.93 -22.27 2.70
C VAL A 26 -37.93 -23.41 2.51
N ALA A 27 -37.21 -23.39 1.39
CA ALA A 27 -35.98 -24.14 1.28
C ALA A 27 -34.96 -23.44 2.19
N ALA A 28 -34.67 -24.05 3.33
CA ALA A 28 -33.53 -23.68 4.16
C ALA A 28 -32.26 -24.03 3.39
N ILE A 29 -31.90 -23.19 2.42
CA ILE A 29 -30.56 -23.14 1.86
C ILE A 29 -29.71 -22.65 3.03
N VAL A 30 -29.06 -23.58 3.71
CA VAL A 30 -27.87 -23.30 4.51
C VAL A 30 -26.85 -22.82 3.50
N ALA A 31 -26.95 -21.54 3.13
CA ALA A 31 -25.90 -20.83 2.47
C ALA A 31 -24.77 -20.83 3.49
N VAL A 32 -23.86 -21.80 3.33
CA VAL A 32 -22.53 -21.71 3.92
C VAL A 32 -21.97 -20.43 3.32
N CYS A 33 -22.20 -19.32 4.01
CA CYS A 33 -21.47 -18.10 3.80
C CYS A 33 -20.03 -18.49 4.08
N ALA A 34 -19.31 -18.92 3.04
CA ALA A 34 -17.88 -18.85 3.00
C ALA A 34 -17.58 -17.37 3.19
N THR A 35 -17.44 -16.97 4.46
CA THR A 35 -16.92 -15.67 4.83
C THR A 35 -15.59 -15.62 4.11
N PRO A 36 -15.41 -14.71 3.15
CA PRO A 36 -14.14 -14.61 2.46
C PRO A 36 -13.08 -14.47 3.55
N THR A 37 -12.10 -15.37 3.55
CA THR A 37 -10.94 -15.30 4.41
C THR A 37 -10.15 -14.08 3.94
N ILE A 38 -10.61 -12.90 4.37
CA ILE A 38 -9.87 -11.67 4.27
C ILE A 38 -8.63 -11.95 5.10
N LEU A 39 -7.47 -12.01 4.44
CA LEU A 39 -6.19 -12.10 5.12
C LEU A 39 -6.22 -11.16 6.33
N PRO A 40 -6.06 -11.66 7.55
CA PRO A 40 -5.69 -10.77 8.61
C PRO A 40 -4.36 -10.17 8.18
N ALA A 41 -4.29 -8.86 7.96
CA ALA A 41 -3.04 -8.17 7.64
C ALA A 41 -1.87 -8.53 8.60
N ALA A 42 -2.19 -9.11 9.77
CA ALA A 42 -1.27 -9.73 10.71
C ALA A 42 -0.45 -10.92 10.15
N GLU A 43 -0.89 -11.58 9.08
CA GLU A 43 -0.22 -12.74 8.47
C GLU A 43 0.83 -12.36 7.43
N LEU A 44 0.92 -11.08 7.04
CA LEU A 44 1.94 -10.64 6.10
C LEU A 44 3.33 -10.67 6.74
N SER A 45 4.31 -11.17 5.98
CA SER A 45 5.70 -11.18 6.41
C SER A 45 6.21 -9.75 6.69
N PRO A 46 7.18 -9.57 7.62
CA PRO A 46 7.77 -8.27 7.89
C PRO A 46 8.33 -7.58 6.64
N GLN A 47 8.85 -8.36 5.69
CA GLN A 47 9.36 -7.86 4.40
C GLN A 47 8.24 -7.29 3.51
N MET A 48 7.06 -7.92 3.49
CA MET A 48 5.90 -7.42 2.74
C MET A 48 5.37 -6.11 3.32
N ILE A 49 5.30 -6.02 4.65
CA ILE A 49 4.91 -4.80 5.37
C ILE A 49 5.92 -3.67 5.09
N ALA A 50 7.22 -3.97 5.14
CA ALA A 50 8.27 -3.01 4.81
C ALA A 50 8.20 -2.54 3.35
N GLY A 51 7.97 -3.46 2.41
CA GLY A 51 7.77 -3.14 1.00
C GLY A 51 6.55 -2.25 0.76
N PHE A 52 5.43 -2.56 1.44
CA PHE A 52 4.24 -1.73 1.40
C PHE A 52 4.54 -0.31 1.90
N THR A 53 5.08 -0.21 3.11
CA THR A 53 5.35 1.06 3.79
C THR A 53 6.29 1.95 2.97
N LYS A 54 7.31 1.35 2.34
CA LYS A 54 8.34 2.09 1.61
C LYS A 54 7.89 2.52 0.21
N TYR A 55 7.13 1.68 -0.51
CA TYR A 55 6.89 1.89 -1.94
C TYR A 55 5.41 2.06 -2.30
N VAL A 56 4.51 1.35 -1.62
CA VAL A 56 3.08 1.32 -1.98
C VAL A 56 2.28 2.35 -1.19
N GLN A 57 2.49 2.44 0.12
CA GLN A 57 1.75 3.36 1.00
C GLN A 57 1.91 4.81 0.57
N PRO A 58 3.13 5.34 0.28
CA PRO A 58 3.27 6.72 -0.20
C PRO A 58 2.54 6.94 -1.52
N LEU A 59 2.59 5.95 -2.43
CA LEU A 59 1.92 6.02 -3.72
C LEU A 59 0.40 6.11 -3.55
N ILE A 60 -0.19 5.16 -2.83
CA ILE A 60 -1.64 5.10 -2.61
C ILE A 60 -2.13 6.30 -1.80
N LEU A 61 -1.42 6.71 -0.76
CA LEU A 61 -1.82 7.88 0.02
C LEU A 61 -1.74 9.14 -0.85
N ASN A 62 -0.65 9.36 -1.59
CA ASN A 62 -0.49 10.59 -2.38
C ASN A 62 -1.38 10.65 -3.62
N LYS A 63 -1.67 9.52 -4.26
CA LYS A 63 -2.51 9.47 -5.46
C LYS A 63 -3.99 9.29 -5.12
N CYS A 64 -4.34 8.46 -4.15
CA CYS A 64 -5.74 8.12 -3.87
C CYS A 64 -6.24 8.72 -2.56
N GLY A 65 -5.42 8.64 -1.50
CA GLY A 65 -5.75 9.13 -0.16
C GLY A 65 -5.48 10.62 0.07
N ALA A 66 -5.16 11.39 -0.97
CA ALA A 66 -4.99 12.83 -0.88
C ALA A 66 -6.35 13.53 -1.06
N GLY A 67 -6.70 14.45 -0.16
CA GLY A 67 -7.97 15.16 -0.20
C GLY A 67 -9.18 14.29 0.15
N ALA A 68 -10.34 14.62 -0.44
CA ALA A 68 -11.65 14.04 -0.11
C ALA A 68 -12.05 12.81 -0.94
N CYS A 69 -11.20 12.32 -1.86
CA CYS A 69 -11.57 11.18 -2.71
C CYS A 69 -11.60 9.88 -1.90
N HIS A 70 -10.47 9.51 -1.29
CA HIS A 70 -10.36 8.29 -0.48
C HIS A 70 -9.63 8.50 0.87
N GLY A 71 -9.31 9.74 1.24
CA GLY A 71 -8.59 10.05 2.48
C GLY A 71 -9.55 10.24 3.66
N GLY A 72 -9.50 9.34 4.66
CA GLY A 72 -10.27 9.50 5.89
C GLY A 72 -11.74 9.02 5.83
N PRO A 73 -12.47 9.13 6.96
CA PRO A 73 -13.75 8.45 7.16
C PRO A 73 -14.92 9.08 6.39
N THR A 74 -14.83 10.35 6.00
CA THR A 74 -15.89 11.07 5.27
C THR A 74 -15.73 11.01 3.75
N SER A 75 -14.64 10.43 3.26
CA SER A 75 -14.34 10.30 1.82
C SER A 75 -15.06 9.11 1.19
N HIS A 76 -14.93 8.87 -0.11
CA HIS A 76 -15.50 7.68 -0.75
C HIS A 76 -14.71 6.41 -0.39
N ALA A 77 -15.39 5.28 -0.30
CA ALA A 77 -14.73 3.98 -0.16
C ALA A 77 -13.92 3.63 -1.44
N PRO A 78 -12.77 2.94 -1.32
CA PRO A 78 -12.11 2.52 -0.09
C PRO A 78 -11.48 3.67 0.71
N HIS A 79 -11.50 3.61 2.05
CA HIS A 79 -10.95 4.67 2.90
C HIS A 79 -9.50 4.38 3.32
N PHE A 80 -8.56 5.21 2.88
CA PHE A 80 -7.18 5.17 3.33
C PHE A 80 -6.94 6.17 4.46
N GLN A 81 -6.21 5.74 5.49
CA GLN A 81 -5.89 6.56 6.64
C GLN A 81 -4.47 7.09 6.53
N ARG A 82 -4.31 8.41 6.71
CA ARG A 82 -3.01 9.05 6.90
C ARG A 82 -2.72 9.11 8.39
N GLY A 83 -1.51 8.74 8.78
CA GLY A 83 -1.03 8.95 10.14
C GLY A 83 -0.77 10.43 10.40
N ASP A 84 -0.49 10.74 11.67
CA ASP A 84 -0.06 12.07 12.08
C ASP A 84 1.21 12.50 11.32
N VAL A 85 1.25 13.78 10.96
CA VAL A 85 2.34 14.42 10.22
C VAL A 85 3.62 14.50 11.06
N SER A 86 3.53 14.27 12.38
CA SER A 86 4.67 14.19 13.32
C SER A 86 5.70 13.09 13.01
N GLY A 87 5.49 12.30 11.94
CA GLY A 87 6.53 11.48 11.32
C GLY A 87 6.68 10.09 11.92
N ARG A 88 5.84 9.71 12.90
CA ARG A 88 5.81 8.34 13.40
C ARG A 88 4.90 7.49 12.52
N LEU A 89 5.49 6.47 11.89
CA LEU A 89 4.74 5.44 11.19
C LEU A 89 3.98 4.60 12.21
N ASP A 90 2.65 4.67 12.18
CA ASP A 90 1.78 3.83 12.99
C ASP A 90 1.56 2.47 12.29
N ARG A 91 1.97 1.39 12.95
CA ARG A 91 1.84 0.04 12.41
C ARG A 91 0.38 -0.37 12.20
N GLY A 92 -0.52 0.01 13.11
CA GLY A 92 -1.95 -0.30 13.02
C GLY A 92 -2.58 0.37 11.79
N LEU A 93 -2.24 1.63 11.52
CA LEU A 93 -2.66 2.35 10.32
C LEU A 93 -2.12 1.69 9.04
N THR A 94 -0.84 1.31 9.02
CA THR A 94 -0.25 0.59 7.88
C THR A 94 -0.98 -0.73 7.59
N LEU A 95 -1.24 -1.54 8.62
CA LEU A 95 -1.96 -2.81 8.47
C LEU A 95 -3.42 -2.59 8.04
N THR A 96 -4.05 -1.52 8.49
CA THR A 96 -5.40 -1.13 8.07
C THR A 96 -5.42 -0.76 6.59
N ASN A 97 -4.48 0.08 6.14
CA ASN A 97 -4.36 0.47 4.74
C ASN A 97 -4.04 -0.71 3.82
N ILE A 98 -3.20 -1.65 4.28
CA ILE A 98 -2.96 -2.92 3.58
C ILE A 98 -4.27 -3.66 3.37
N ARG A 99 -5.06 -3.86 4.44
CA ARG A 99 -6.34 -4.58 4.37
C ARG A 99 -7.31 -3.89 3.42
N VAL A 100 -7.40 -2.56 3.49
CA VAL A 100 -8.24 -1.76 2.59
C VAL A 100 -7.83 -1.98 1.12
N LEU A 101 -6.53 -1.93 0.83
CA LEU A 101 -6.02 -2.13 -0.53
C LEU A 101 -6.26 -3.55 -1.04
N THR A 102 -6.00 -4.58 -0.23
CA THR A 102 -6.23 -5.98 -0.62
C THR A 102 -7.72 -6.28 -0.78
N ASN A 103 -8.58 -5.69 0.05
CA ASN A 103 -10.03 -5.84 -0.10
C ASN A 103 -10.55 -5.19 -1.39
N ALA A 104 -9.90 -4.11 -1.86
CA ALA A 104 -10.26 -3.44 -3.11
C ALA A 104 -9.99 -4.31 -4.36
N ILE A 105 -9.14 -5.34 -4.26
CA ILE A 105 -8.96 -6.35 -5.32
C ILE A 105 -10.24 -7.18 -5.50
N GLY A 106 -11.04 -7.33 -4.43
CA GLY A 106 -12.27 -8.09 -4.42
C GLY A 106 -12.04 -9.60 -4.43
N LYS A 107 -13.14 -10.35 -4.64
CA LYS A 107 -13.16 -11.82 -4.53
C LYS A 107 -12.38 -12.55 -5.63
N SER A 108 -12.11 -11.89 -6.76
CA SER A 108 -11.38 -12.51 -7.87
C SER A 108 -9.91 -12.75 -7.53
N GLY A 109 -9.37 -12.05 -6.52
CA GLY A 109 -7.95 -12.04 -6.22
C GLY A 109 -7.09 -11.46 -7.35
N ASN A 110 -7.68 -10.98 -8.45
CA ASN A 110 -6.94 -10.50 -9.60
C ASN A 110 -6.68 -8.99 -9.50
N PRO A 111 -5.44 -8.54 -9.25
CA PRO A 111 -5.15 -7.12 -9.09
C PRO A 111 -5.23 -6.33 -10.40
N ALA A 112 -5.29 -6.97 -11.57
CA ALA A 112 -5.24 -6.29 -12.87
C ALA A 112 -6.36 -5.25 -13.04
N ALA A 113 -7.57 -5.55 -12.56
CA ALA A 113 -8.70 -4.61 -12.63
C ALA A 113 -8.44 -3.37 -11.77
N LEU A 114 -7.98 -3.56 -10.53
CA LEU A 114 -7.62 -2.47 -9.62
C LEU A 114 -6.46 -1.63 -10.19
N ILE A 115 -5.41 -2.29 -10.71
CA ILE A 115 -4.28 -1.62 -11.37
C ILE A 115 -4.75 -0.79 -12.56
N ALA A 116 -5.64 -1.32 -13.41
CA ALA A 116 -6.18 -0.58 -14.54
C ALA A 116 -6.97 0.65 -14.09
N THR A 117 -7.78 0.52 -13.03
CA THR A 117 -8.51 1.64 -12.43
C THR A 117 -7.56 2.71 -11.91
N ILE A 118 -6.56 2.36 -11.08
CA ILE A 118 -5.62 3.33 -10.49
C ILE A 118 -4.69 3.94 -11.55
N SER A 119 -4.37 3.19 -12.61
CA SER A 119 -3.53 3.67 -13.72
C SER A 119 -4.27 4.61 -14.67
N SER A 120 -5.59 4.70 -14.60
CA SER A 120 -6.38 5.61 -15.43
C SER A 120 -6.54 6.98 -14.77
N ARG A 121 -6.95 7.99 -15.56
CA ARG A 121 -7.22 9.34 -15.04
C ARG A 121 -8.39 9.27 -14.04
N HIS A 122 -8.22 9.84 -12.84
CA HIS A 122 -9.23 9.80 -11.79
C HIS A 122 -9.64 11.22 -11.32
N PRO A 123 -10.94 11.53 -11.23
CA PRO A 123 -12.06 10.71 -11.69
C PRO A 123 -12.09 10.61 -13.22
N ALA A 124 -12.60 9.49 -13.77
CA ALA A 124 -12.61 9.24 -15.22
C ALA A 124 -13.48 10.28 -15.98
N SER A 125 -14.45 10.86 -15.30
CA SER A 125 -15.34 11.91 -15.82
C SER A 125 -14.78 13.33 -15.68
N ALA A 126 -13.57 13.51 -15.16
CA ALA A 126 -12.96 14.83 -15.00
C ALA A 126 -12.82 15.54 -16.36
N GLY A 127 -13.41 16.72 -16.48
CA GLY A 127 -13.22 17.60 -17.63
C GLY A 127 -11.78 18.10 -17.76
N ALA A 128 -11.50 18.89 -18.80
CA ALA A 128 -10.17 19.48 -19.00
C ALA A 128 -9.78 20.48 -17.89
N ALA A 129 -10.78 21.11 -17.25
CA ALA A 129 -10.58 22.07 -16.17
C ALA A 129 -10.65 21.44 -14.76
N ASP A 130 -11.06 20.18 -14.65
CA ASP A 130 -11.22 19.52 -13.35
C ASP A 130 -9.88 19.02 -12.81
N LEU A 131 -9.74 19.06 -11.49
CA LEU A 131 -8.61 18.48 -10.78
C LEU A 131 -8.60 16.96 -10.98
N SER A 132 -7.81 16.51 -11.95
CA SER A 132 -7.59 15.09 -12.20
C SER A 132 -6.23 14.66 -11.68
N LEU A 133 -6.19 13.50 -11.03
CA LEU A 133 -4.94 12.88 -10.64
C LEU A 133 -4.14 12.45 -11.86
N THR A 134 -2.84 12.76 -11.84
CA THR A 134 -1.91 12.26 -12.84
C THR A 134 -1.86 10.73 -12.78
N PRO A 135 -1.98 10.03 -13.93
CA PRO A 135 -1.83 8.58 -14.01
C PRO A 135 -0.56 8.07 -13.33
N LEU A 136 -0.55 6.78 -12.97
CA LEU A 136 0.66 6.10 -12.51
C LEU A 136 1.71 6.10 -13.62
N THR A 137 2.96 6.39 -13.26
CA THR A 137 4.10 6.11 -14.13
C THR A 137 4.28 4.60 -14.30
N THR A 138 4.97 4.19 -15.38
CA THR A 138 5.29 2.76 -15.63
C THR A 138 5.98 2.11 -14.42
N GLN A 139 6.89 2.83 -13.77
CA GLN A 139 7.62 2.33 -12.61
C GLN A 139 6.72 2.17 -11.37
N GLU A 140 5.85 3.15 -11.10
CA GLU A 140 4.90 3.07 -9.98
C GLU A 140 3.92 1.91 -10.18
N ARG A 141 3.39 1.76 -11.40
CA ARG A 141 2.52 0.64 -11.76
C ARG A 141 3.21 -0.70 -11.52
N ALA A 142 4.42 -0.89 -12.04
CA ALA A 142 5.15 -2.15 -11.88
C ALA A 142 5.41 -2.50 -10.40
N ARG A 143 5.73 -1.50 -9.56
CA ARG A 143 5.93 -1.71 -8.11
C ARG A 143 4.63 -2.12 -7.41
N LEU A 144 3.53 -1.44 -7.72
CA LEU A 144 2.22 -1.74 -7.13
C LEU A 144 1.76 -3.14 -7.54
N GLU A 145 1.88 -3.46 -8.83
CA GLU A 145 1.51 -4.77 -9.38
C GLU A 145 2.33 -5.91 -8.77
N LEU A 146 3.66 -5.76 -8.69
CA LEU A 146 4.54 -6.74 -8.06
C LEU A 146 4.15 -7.00 -6.59
N TRP A 147 3.90 -5.92 -5.84
CA TRP A 147 3.52 -6.05 -4.43
C TRP A 147 2.15 -6.72 -4.27
N LEU A 148 1.14 -6.34 -5.07
CA LEU A 148 -0.20 -6.93 -5.01
C LEU A 148 -0.19 -8.42 -5.39
N ASN A 149 0.50 -8.79 -6.48
CA ASN A 149 0.64 -10.19 -6.88
C ASN A 149 1.30 -11.02 -5.77
N THR A 150 2.34 -10.49 -5.13
CA THR A 150 3.00 -11.18 -4.01
C THR A 150 2.09 -11.32 -2.79
N ALA A 151 1.29 -10.28 -2.51
CA ALA A 151 0.34 -10.30 -1.40
C ALA A 151 -0.78 -11.32 -1.63
N VAL A 152 -1.35 -11.38 -2.84
CA VAL A 152 -2.40 -12.33 -3.21
C VAL A 152 -1.90 -13.78 -3.15
N VAL A 153 -0.74 -14.08 -3.73
CA VAL A 153 -0.19 -15.46 -3.73
C VAL A 153 0.03 -15.99 -2.31
N ARG A 154 0.44 -15.12 -1.37
CA ARG A 154 0.62 -15.49 0.04
C ARG A 154 -0.66 -15.48 0.85
N SER A 155 -1.77 -15.02 0.27
CA SER A 155 -3.10 -15.03 0.88
C SER A 155 -3.76 -16.40 0.82
N GLU A 156 -3.33 -17.22 -0.12
CA GLU A 156 -3.81 -18.59 -0.22
C GLU A 156 -3.40 -19.34 1.04
N PRO A 157 -4.35 -19.91 1.81
CA PRO A 157 -4.02 -20.68 2.99
C PRO A 157 -3.05 -21.78 2.57
N GLU A 158 -1.80 -21.68 3.04
CA GLU A 158 -0.81 -22.70 2.79
C GLU A 158 -1.42 -24.02 3.29
N PRO A 159 -1.58 -25.04 2.42
CA PRO A 159 -2.15 -26.31 2.85
C PRO A 159 -1.36 -26.78 4.07
N PRO A 160 -2.03 -27.29 5.12
CA PRO A 160 -1.36 -27.65 6.36
C PRO A 160 -0.17 -28.53 6.02
N ARG A 161 1.04 -27.99 6.18
CA ARG A 161 2.24 -28.77 5.91
C ARG A 161 2.16 -29.97 6.83
N PRO A 162 2.25 -31.21 6.30
CA PRO A 162 2.44 -32.35 7.16
C PRO A 162 3.66 -32.06 8.02
N ILE A 163 3.47 -32.07 9.33
CA ILE A 163 4.54 -31.90 10.31
C ILE A 163 5.43 -33.13 10.11
N ALA A 164 6.43 -33.00 9.24
CA ALA A 164 7.44 -34.03 9.11
C ALA A 164 8.10 -34.13 10.49
N ALA A 165 7.89 -35.27 11.15
CA ALA A 165 8.59 -35.61 12.37
C ALA A 165 10.08 -35.38 12.13
N ASN A 166 10.68 -34.51 12.94
CA ASN A 166 12.08 -34.14 12.84
C ASN A 166 12.92 -35.42 12.90
N ALA A 167 13.42 -35.87 11.75
CA ALA A 167 14.59 -36.71 11.69
C ALA A 167 15.79 -35.80 11.95
N ASP A 168 16.50 -36.07 13.03
CA ASP A 168 17.83 -35.53 13.33
C ASP A 168 18.71 -35.62 12.08
N ALA A 169 18.84 -34.51 11.36
CA ALA A 169 19.83 -34.34 10.32
C ALA A 169 20.92 -33.42 10.88
N SER A 170 22.01 -34.06 11.33
CA SER A 170 23.26 -33.45 11.72
C SER A 170 23.64 -32.30 10.80
N GLN A 171 23.90 -31.15 11.43
CA GLN A 171 24.38 -29.93 10.84
C GLN A 171 25.73 -30.16 10.12
N GLY A 172 25.69 -30.14 8.79
CA GLY A 172 26.85 -29.77 7.98
C GLY A 172 26.87 -28.24 7.82
N THR A 173 27.58 -27.54 8.70
CA THR A 173 27.83 -26.09 8.59
C THR A 173 28.69 -25.78 7.37
N ALA A 174 28.05 -25.61 6.21
CA ALA A 174 28.64 -24.82 5.13
C ALA A 174 28.50 -23.35 5.50
N ALA A 175 29.62 -22.73 5.89
CA ALA A 175 29.70 -21.30 6.17
C ALA A 175 29.42 -20.50 4.89
N ALA A 176 28.15 -20.20 4.64
CA ALA A 176 27.77 -19.21 3.64
C ALA A 176 28.35 -17.86 4.07
N LEU A 177 29.24 -17.31 3.26
CA LEU A 177 29.77 -15.95 3.37
C LEU A 177 28.60 -14.97 3.41
N ARG A 178 28.17 -14.62 4.63
CA ARG A 178 27.11 -13.63 4.83
C ARG A 178 27.65 -12.28 4.38
N PRO A 179 26.95 -11.55 3.50
CA PRO A 179 27.36 -10.21 3.12
C PRO A 179 27.41 -9.34 4.37
N THR A 180 28.61 -8.87 4.70
CA THR A 180 28.90 -8.10 5.92
C THR A 180 28.07 -6.82 5.89
N ASN A 181 27.24 -6.63 6.91
CA ASN A 181 26.32 -5.50 6.97
C ASN A 181 27.12 -4.19 7.12
N ARG A 182 27.17 -3.38 6.04
CA ARG A 182 28.02 -2.18 5.93
C ARG A 182 27.79 -1.18 7.07
N PHE A 183 26.56 -1.07 7.55
CA PHE A 183 26.23 -0.20 8.68
C PHE A 183 26.91 -0.65 9.99
N ARG A 184 27.01 -1.98 10.20
CA ARG A 184 27.70 -2.54 11.37
C ARG A 184 29.20 -2.33 11.29
N ALA A 185 29.79 -2.48 10.09
CA ALA A 185 31.20 -2.14 9.86
C ALA A 185 31.50 -0.66 10.13
N MET A 186 30.57 0.26 9.80
CA MET A 186 30.71 1.69 10.14
C MET A 186 30.64 1.94 11.65
N LEU A 187 29.74 1.26 12.38
CA LEU A 187 29.64 1.38 13.83
C LEU A 187 30.90 0.83 14.52
N ASP A 188 31.42 -0.30 14.07
CA ASP A 188 32.64 -0.89 14.62
C ASP A 188 33.86 0.00 14.35
N ALA A 189 33.96 0.63 13.18
CA ALA A 189 35.00 1.61 12.87
C ALA A 189 34.90 2.89 13.72
N ALA A 190 33.69 3.32 14.06
CA ALA A 190 33.49 4.47 14.97
C ALA A 190 33.82 4.13 16.43
N ALA A 191 33.60 2.88 16.85
CA ALA A 191 33.95 2.41 18.18
C ALA A 191 35.47 2.23 18.37
N ASN A 192 36.23 2.09 17.29
CA ASN A 192 37.69 1.98 17.28
C ASN A 192 38.30 2.97 16.28
N PRO A 193 38.28 4.29 16.58
CA PRO A 193 38.86 5.28 15.67
C PRO A 193 40.36 5.03 15.50
N GLN A 194 40.86 5.09 14.27
CA GLN A 194 42.30 5.04 14.03
C GLN A 194 42.98 6.24 14.70
N ALA A 195 44.10 5.98 15.37
CA ALA A 195 44.90 7.03 15.99
C ALA A 195 45.34 8.03 14.92
N LEU A 196 45.10 9.32 15.18
CA LEU A 196 45.55 10.37 14.28
C LEU A 196 47.08 10.41 14.24
N PRO A 197 47.68 10.70 13.08
CA PRO A 197 49.12 10.92 13.01
C PRO A 197 49.51 12.09 13.92
N PRO A 198 50.72 12.07 14.49
CA PRO A 198 51.19 13.17 15.33
C PRO A 198 51.15 14.48 14.53
N PRO A 199 50.75 15.60 15.15
CA PRO A 199 50.72 16.89 14.48
C PRO A 199 52.12 17.26 14.01
N THR A 200 52.27 17.48 12.70
CA THR A 200 53.50 18.02 12.13
C THR A 200 53.68 19.44 12.63
N GLU A 201 54.83 19.75 13.22
CA GLU A 201 55.13 21.13 13.62
C GLU A 201 55.05 22.04 12.39
N PRO A 202 54.28 23.14 12.46
CA PRO A 202 54.21 24.09 11.36
C PRO A 202 55.60 24.68 11.16
N GLN A 203 56.15 24.50 9.96
CA GLN A 203 57.36 25.21 9.56
C GLN A 203 57.02 26.70 9.55
N GLY A 204 57.47 27.41 10.58
CA GLY A 204 57.27 28.85 10.71
C GLY A 204 57.79 29.54 9.45
N ILE A 205 56.90 30.22 8.74
CA ILE A 205 57.29 31.11 7.65
C ILE A 205 58.00 32.30 8.30
N PHE A 206 59.33 32.32 8.25
CA PHE A 206 60.10 33.50 8.61
C PHE A 206 59.84 34.57 7.56
N LEU A 207 58.88 35.47 7.81
CA LEU A 207 58.76 36.71 7.02
C LEU A 207 59.98 37.58 7.35
N GLY A 208 60.99 37.50 6.49
CA GLY A 208 62.12 38.42 6.44
C GLY A 208 61.59 39.84 6.32
N LYS A 209 61.77 40.63 7.38
CA LYS A 209 61.60 42.07 7.37
C LYS A 209 62.91 42.66 6.88
N ASP A 210 63.09 42.72 5.57
CA ASP A 210 64.18 43.49 4.99
C ASP A 210 63.90 44.98 5.25
N ARG A 211 64.84 45.62 5.93
CA ARG A 211 64.87 47.06 6.21
C ARG A 211 65.76 47.73 5.16
N ASP A 212 65.26 48.89 4.73
CA ASP A 212 65.92 50.05 4.11
C ASP A 212 66.38 49.94 2.64
#